data_AF-A0A7W9LBJ4-F1
#
_entry.id   AF-A0A7W9LBJ4-F1
#
_cell.length_a   1.000
_cell.length_b   1.000
_cell.length_c   1.000
_cell.angle_alpha   90.00
_cell.angle_beta   90.00
_cell.angle_gamma   90.00
#
_symmetry.space_group_name_H-M   'P 1'
#
loop_
_entity.id
_entity.type
_entity.pdbx_description
1 polymer ?
#
loop_
_entity_poly.entity_id
_entity_poly.type
_entity_poly.pdbx_seq_one_letter_code
_entity_poly.pdbx_strand_id
1 'polypeptide(L)'
;MIFAAVMHDLELETPPDTGSLTADLAALTHLIATTLSAPPPGVVPGLLADVHADEAMAAAFAGTFVRAERECVTEVLDRAVARRELPSRPDPARVHAMLLGPIFAWLFLLLEDPCRLDALADTLAADVARLLTGDTT
;
A
#
# COMPACT_ATOMS: atom_id res chain seq x y z
N MET A 1 5.80 24.47 0.17
CA MET A 1 4.75 23.54 -0.31
C MET A 1 4.89 22.26 0.49
N ILE A 2 3.87 21.87 1.25
CA ILE A 2 3.85 20.64 2.08
C ILE A 2 4.24 19.42 1.24
N PHE A 3 3.85 19.41 -0.05
CA PHE A 3 4.21 18.43 -1.06
C PHE A 3 5.70 18.02 -1.07
N ALA A 4 6.64 18.97 -1.19
CA ALA A 4 8.06 18.65 -1.30
C ALA A 4 8.67 18.13 0.01
N ALA A 5 8.14 18.57 1.15
CA ALA A 5 8.59 18.12 2.47
C ALA A 5 8.03 16.72 2.82
N VAL A 6 6.79 16.42 2.42
CA VAL A 6 6.18 15.10 2.63
C VAL A 6 6.76 14.06 1.66
N MET A 7 7.09 14.45 0.43
CA MET A 7 7.61 13.51 -0.58
C MET A 7 9.08 13.13 -0.40
N HIS A 8 9.93 13.99 0.15
CA HIS A 8 11.36 13.70 0.29
C HIS A 8 11.70 12.66 1.36
N ASP A 9 10.83 12.45 2.35
CA ASP A 9 11.00 11.41 3.40
C ASP A 9 10.37 10.06 3.04
N LEU A 10 9.78 9.92 1.85
CA LEU A 10 9.13 8.69 1.38
C LEU A 10 10.06 7.88 0.47
N GLU A 11 11.32 7.70 0.88
CA GLU A 11 12.11 6.58 0.36
C GLU A 11 11.43 5.30 0.87
N LEU A 12 10.61 4.70 0.01
CA LEU A 12 10.00 3.41 0.32
C LEU A 12 11.12 2.37 0.35
N GLU A 13 11.46 1.92 1.55
CA GLU A 13 12.35 0.78 1.73
C GLU A 13 11.77 -0.44 1.01
N THR A 14 12.64 -1.23 0.39
CA THR A 14 12.25 -2.49 -0.23
C THR A 14 11.55 -3.36 0.82
N PRO A 15 10.35 -3.91 0.53
CA PRO A 15 9.67 -4.78 1.47
C PRO A 15 10.57 -5.94 1.90
N PRO A 16 10.60 -6.29 3.21
CA PRO A 16 11.42 -7.39 3.69
C PRO A 16 11.04 -8.68 2.98
N ASP A 17 12.03 -9.49 2.60
CA ASP A 17 11.80 -10.86 2.11
C ASP A 17 11.62 -11.78 3.32
N THR A 18 10.37 -11.97 3.71
CA THR A 18 10.01 -12.76 4.89
C THR A 18 9.91 -14.25 4.59
N GLY A 19 10.03 -14.64 3.32
CA GLY A 19 10.05 -16.03 2.87
C GLY A 19 8.69 -16.63 2.50
N SER A 20 7.58 -15.86 2.56
CA SER A 20 6.27 -16.28 2.05
C SER A 20 5.44 -15.09 1.55
N LEU A 21 4.57 -15.31 0.56
CA LEU A 21 3.65 -14.30 0.03
C LEU A 21 2.81 -13.67 1.13
N THR A 22 2.21 -14.47 2.01
CA THR A 22 1.34 -13.97 3.08
C THR A 22 2.08 -13.02 4.02
N ALA A 23 3.29 -13.40 4.45
CA ALA A 23 4.07 -12.57 5.35
C ALA A 23 4.66 -11.32 4.64
N ASP A 24 5.02 -11.42 3.36
CA ASP A 24 5.45 -10.26 2.57
C ASP A 24 4.30 -9.27 2.37
N LEU A 25 3.08 -9.77 2.08
CA LEU A 25 1.87 -8.95 1.98
C LEU A 25 1.49 -8.32 3.32
N ALA A 26 1.67 -9.03 4.44
CA ALA A 26 1.44 -8.48 5.77
C ALA A 26 2.40 -7.33 6.05
N ALA A 27 3.70 -7.53 5.82
CA ALA A 27 4.70 -6.48 5.96
C ALA A 27 4.38 -5.23 5.12
N LEU A 28 3.98 -5.44 3.86
CA LEU A 28 3.57 -4.35 2.98
C LEU A 28 2.31 -3.62 3.47
N THR A 29 1.33 -4.36 3.99
CA THR A 29 0.07 -3.76 4.49
C THR A 29 0.28 -2.97 5.77
N HIS A 30 1.15 -3.45 6.68
CA HIS A 30 1.57 -2.67 7.86
C HIS A 30 2.36 -1.43 7.48
N LEU A 31 3.21 -1.49 6.45
CA LEU A 31 3.89 -0.32 5.92
C LEU A 31 2.86 0.73 5.46
N ILE A 32 1.88 0.32 4.65
CA ILE A 32 0.79 1.22 4.21
C ILE A 32 0.05 1.83 5.41
N ALA A 33 -0.34 1.01 6.40
CA ALA A 33 -1.05 1.47 7.59
C ALA A 33 -0.22 2.48 8.40
N THR A 34 1.08 2.22 8.57
CA THR A 34 2.01 3.10 9.27
C THR A 34 2.18 4.41 8.52
N THR A 35 2.42 4.35 7.20
CA THR A 35 2.61 5.53 6.35
C THR A 35 1.37 6.43 6.33
N LEU A 36 0.16 5.86 6.29
CA LEU A 36 -1.07 6.65 6.25
C LEU A 36 -1.50 7.20 7.62
N SER A 37 -1.10 6.56 8.71
CA SER A 37 -1.46 6.99 10.07
C SER A 37 -0.41 7.88 10.75
N ALA A 38 0.83 7.92 10.25
CA ALA A 38 1.91 8.72 10.82
C ALA A 38 1.71 10.24 10.70
N PRO A 39 1.22 10.81 9.58
CA PRO A 39 1.04 12.25 9.46
C PRO A 39 -0.06 12.79 10.40
N PRO A 40 0.03 14.06 10.85
CA PRO A 40 -1.04 14.70 11.62
C PRO A 40 -2.39 14.69 10.88
N PRO A 41 -3.53 14.75 11.61
CA PRO A 41 -4.85 14.80 11.01
C PRO A 41 -4.98 15.90 9.95
N GLY A 42 -5.54 15.54 8.79
CA GLY A 42 -5.77 16.47 7.68
C GLY A 42 -4.59 16.65 6.71
N VAL A 43 -3.37 16.19 7.03
CA VAL A 43 -2.22 16.31 6.12
C VAL A 43 -2.43 15.47 4.86
N VAL A 44 -2.80 14.19 5.00
CA VAL A 44 -3.04 13.31 3.84
C VAL A 44 -4.24 13.80 3.00
N PRO A 45 -5.43 14.12 3.58
CA PRO A 45 -6.52 14.71 2.81
C PRO A 45 -6.16 16.03 2.12
N GLY A 46 -5.39 16.91 2.78
CA GLY A 46 -4.93 18.17 2.21
C GLY A 46 -4.00 17.97 1.02
N LEU A 47 -3.04 17.05 1.14
CA LEU A 47 -2.17 16.64 0.02
C LEU A 47 -2.99 16.13 -1.16
N LEU A 48 -3.98 15.26 -0.91
CA LEU A 48 -4.83 14.74 -1.98
C LEU A 48 -5.69 15.83 -2.61
N ALA A 49 -6.19 16.79 -1.83
CA ALA A 49 -6.93 17.93 -2.36
C ALA A 49 -6.07 18.76 -3.32
N ASP A 50 -4.82 19.05 -2.92
CA ASP A 50 -3.87 19.76 -3.79
C ASP A 50 -3.59 18.94 -5.06
N VAL A 51 -3.36 17.62 -4.94
CA VAL A 51 -3.08 16.72 -6.08
C VAL A 51 -4.21 16.72 -7.10
N HIS A 52 -5.47 16.75 -6.64
CA HIS A 52 -6.62 16.78 -7.54
C HIS A 52 -6.88 18.16 -8.15
N ALA A 53 -6.33 19.22 -7.57
CA ALA A 53 -6.49 20.58 -8.06
C ALA A 53 -5.43 21.00 -9.09
N ASP A 54 -4.29 20.31 -9.17
CA ASP A 54 -3.15 20.64 -10.03
C ASP A 54 -2.64 19.42 -10.82
N GLU A 55 -2.82 19.45 -12.15
CA GLU A 55 -2.39 18.37 -13.06
C GLU A 55 -0.88 18.11 -13.02
N ALA A 56 -0.05 19.14 -12.88
CA ALA A 56 1.40 18.98 -12.81
C ALA A 56 1.80 18.27 -11.51
N MET A 57 1.09 18.58 -10.42
CA MET A 57 1.31 17.92 -9.14
C MET A 57 0.78 16.47 -9.15
N ALA A 58 -0.36 16.21 -9.80
CA ALA A 58 -0.86 14.86 -10.04
C ALA A 58 0.14 14.00 -10.82
N ALA A 59 0.72 14.54 -11.89
CA ALA A 59 1.74 13.86 -12.67
C ALA A 59 2.99 13.57 -11.83
N ALA A 60 3.44 14.53 -11.00
CA ALA A 60 4.57 14.34 -10.11
C ALA A 60 4.29 13.28 -9.03
N PHE A 61 3.12 13.30 -8.40
CA PHE A 61 2.69 12.33 -7.40
C PHE A 61 2.63 10.92 -7.98
N ALA A 62 2.01 10.76 -9.16
CA ALA A 62 1.91 9.47 -9.83
C ALA A 62 3.27 8.94 -10.30
N GLY A 63 4.12 9.81 -10.86
CA GLY A 63 5.42 9.44 -11.42
C GLY A 63 6.51 9.16 -10.39
N THR A 64 6.34 9.65 -9.15
CA THR A 64 7.29 9.43 -8.06
C THR A 64 6.73 8.43 -7.04
N PHE A 65 5.76 8.87 -6.23
CA PHE A 65 5.24 8.12 -5.10
C PHE A 65 4.53 6.83 -5.53
N VAL A 66 3.47 6.95 -6.33
CA VAL A 66 2.64 5.80 -6.73
C VAL A 66 3.45 4.79 -7.56
N ARG A 67 4.41 5.27 -8.35
CA ARG A 67 5.34 4.41 -9.08
C ARG A 67 6.19 3.57 -8.11
N ALA A 68 6.80 4.20 -7.10
CA ALA A 68 7.62 3.50 -6.13
C ALA A 68 6.80 2.47 -5.32
N GLU A 69 5.59 2.82 -4.87
CA GLU A 69 4.70 1.86 -4.19
C GLU A 69 4.38 0.63 -5.05
N ARG A 70 4.13 0.85 -6.35
CA ARG A 70 3.87 -0.24 -7.30
C ARG A 70 5.11 -1.09 -7.57
N GLU A 71 6.30 -0.51 -7.52
CA GLU A 71 7.57 -1.24 -7.62
C GLU A 71 7.74 -2.17 -6.41
N CYS A 72 7.45 -1.70 -5.19
CA CYS A 72 7.45 -2.53 -3.98
C CYS A 72 6.47 -3.71 -4.09
N VAL A 73 5.24 -3.46 -4.57
CA VAL A 73 4.24 -4.51 -4.78
C VAL A 73 4.71 -5.51 -5.84
N THR A 74 5.31 -5.01 -6.92
CA THR A 74 5.83 -5.85 -8.01
C THR A 74 6.91 -6.81 -7.49
N GLU A 75 7.83 -6.31 -6.69
CA GLU A 75 8.92 -7.09 -6.08
C GLU A 75 8.37 -8.23 -5.21
N VAL A 76 7.40 -7.95 -4.34
CA VAL A 76 6.75 -8.98 -3.50
C VAL A 76 6.10 -10.08 -4.37
N LEU A 77 5.38 -9.68 -5.43
CA LEU A 77 4.71 -10.63 -6.31
C LEU A 77 5.71 -11.45 -7.15
N ASP A 78 6.81 -10.84 -7.60
CA ASP A 78 7.87 -11.54 -8.35
C ASP A 78 8.55 -12.59 -7.46
N ARG A 79 8.82 -12.28 -6.19
CA ARG A 79 9.35 -13.25 -5.22
C ARG A 79 8.41 -14.43 -5.00
N ALA A 80 7.11 -14.17 -4.83
CA ALA A 80 6.11 -15.22 -4.68
C ALA A 80 6.01 -16.14 -5.90
N VAL A 81 6.13 -15.59 -7.12
CA VAL A 81 6.22 -16.39 -8.35
C VAL A 81 7.50 -17.23 -8.37
N ALA A 82 8.65 -16.65 -8.02
CA ALA A 82 9.92 -17.36 -7.95
C ALA A 82 9.89 -18.52 -6.95
N ARG A 83 9.17 -18.36 -5.82
CA ARG A 83 8.92 -19.40 -4.82
C ARG A 83 7.84 -20.41 -5.23
N ARG A 84 7.15 -20.19 -6.36
CA ARG A 84 6.02 -20.99 -6.86
C ARG A 84 4.79 -20.96 -5.94
N GLU A 85 4.64 -19.90 -5.16
CA GLU A 85 3.42 -19.63 -4.39
C GLU A 85 2.30 -19.08 -5.28
N LEU A 86 2.68 -18.41 -6.38
CA LEU A 86 1.76 -17.92 -7.40
C LEU A 86 2.08 -18.57 -8.76
N PRO A 87 1.06 -18.93 -9.55
CA PRO A 87 1.28 -19.51 -10.89
C PRO A 87 1.80 -18.48 -11.90
N SER A 88 1.47 -17.20 -11.71
CA SER A 88 1.91 -16.07 -12.53
C SER A 88 1.75 -14.77 -11.74
N ARG A 89 2.53 -13.73 -12.06
CA ARG A 89 2.42 -12.43 -11.41
C ARG A 89 1.04 -11.78 -11.68
N PRO A 90 0.22 -11.50 -10.65
CA PRO A 90 -1.00 -10.70 -10.76
C PRO A 90 -0.68 -9.25 -11.14
N ASP A 91 -1.69 -8.49 -11.59
CA ASP A 91 -1.52 -7.05 -11.83
C ASP A 91 -1.13 -6.32 -10.53
N PRO A 92 0.07 -5.72 -10.44
CA PRO A 92 0.50 -5.01 -9.24
C PRO A 92 -0.40 -3.83 -8.88
N ALA A 93 -1.00 -3.16 -9.88
CA ALA A 93 -1.91 -2.04 -9.61
C ALA A 93 -3.19 -2.51 -8.91
N ARG A 94 -3.72 -3.67 -9.31
CA ARG A 94 -4.86 -4.30 -8.65
C ARG A 94 -4.53 -4.71 -7.22
N VAL A 95 -3.40 -5.41 -7.01
CA VAL A 95 -2.99 -5.85 -5.67
C VAL A 95 -2.76 -4.63 -4.76
N HIS A 96 -2.08 -3.60 -5.26
CA HIS A 96 -1.88 -2.36 -4.53
C HIS A 96 -3.21 -1.73 -4.10
N ALA A 97 -4.17 -1.60 -5.02
CA ALA A 97 -5.50 -1.04 -4.70
C ALA A 97 -6.26 -1.87 -3.65
N MET A 98 -6.12 -3.20 -3.66
CA MET A 98 -6.74 -4.08 -2.67
C MET A 98 -6.16 -3.91 -1.26
N LEU A 99 -4.86 -3.64 -1.14
CA LEU A 99 -4.21 -3.42 0.16
C LEU A 99 -4.44 -1.98 0.65
N LEU A 100 -4.27 -1.00 -0.24
CA LEU A 100 -4.40 0.42 0.08
C LEU A 100 -5.84 0.82 0.39
N GLY A 101 -6.80 0.35 -0.42
CA GLY A 101 -8.19 0.80 -0.39
C GLY A 101 -8.88 0.67 0.98
N PRO A 102 -8.85 -0.52 1.62
CA PRO A 102 -9.47 -0.70 2.93
C PRO A 102 -8.83 0.15 4.03
N ILE A 103 -7.50 0.24 4.06
CA ILE A 103 -6.77 1.10 5.02
C ILE A 103 -7.13 2.57 4.83
N PHE A 104 -7.13 3.03 3.56
CA PHE A 104 -7.49 4.39 3.21
C PHE A 104 -8.94 4.72 3.62
N ALA A 105 -9.88 3.84 3.29
CA ALA A 105 -11.28 4.01 3.65
C ALA A 105 -11.47 4.04 5.17
N TRP A 106 -10.82 3.14 5.90
CA TRP A 106 -10.86 3.10 7.37
C TRP A 106 -10.48 4.44 7.98
N LEU A 107 -9.37 5.03 7.54
CA LEU A 107 -8.83 6.24 8.14
C LEU A 107 -9.51 7.52 7.67
N PHE A 108 -9.77 7.66 6.37
CA PHE A 108 -10.13 8.96 5.79
C PHE A 108 -11.59 9.07 5.35
N LEU A 109 -12.29 7.94 5.21
CA LEU A 109 -13.71 7.93 4.83
C LEU A 109 -14.62 7.54 5.99
N LEU A 110 -14.26 6.48 6.70
CA LEU A 110 -15.05 5.91 7.79
C LEU A 110 -14.68 6.51 9.16
N LEU A 111 -13.49 7.12 9.26
CA LEU A 111 -12.98 7.78 10.47
C LEU A 111 -12.93 6.83 11.68
N GLU A 112 -12.55 5.59 11.43
CA GLU A 112 -12.46 4.53 12.44
C GLU A 112 -11.17 4.63 13.27
N ASP A 113 -11.14 3.92 14.41
CA ASP A 113 -10.02 3.96 15.36
C ASP A 113 -8.72 3.41 14.74
N PRO A 114 -7.62 4.19 14.70
CA PRO A 114 -6.32 3.73 14.23
C PRO A 114 -5.72 2.58 15.03
N CYS A 115 -6.12 2.38 16.30
CA CYS A 115 -5.62 1.28 17.14
C CYS A 115 -5.98 -0.11 16.59
N ARG A 116 -6.92 -0.18 15.62
CA ARG A 116 -7.37 -1.40 14.97
C ARG A 116 -6.70 -1.64 13.61
N LEU A 117 -5.81 -0.74 13.18
CA LEU A 117 -5.15 -0.84 11.86
C LEU A 117 -4.28 -2.08 11.72
N ASP A 118 -3.52 -2.46 12.76
CA ASP A 118 -2.65 -3.63 12.68
C ASP A 118 -3.46 -4.92 12.46
N ALA A 119 -4.53 -5.10 13.24
CA ALA A 119 -5.42 -6.24 13.08
C ALA A 119 -6.13 -6.26 11.72
N LEU A 120 -6.49 -5.07 11.19
CA LEU A 120 -7.04 -4.92 9.85
C LEU A 120 -6.00 -5.28 8.78
N ALA A 121 -4.75 -4.83 8.94
CA ALA A 121 -3.65 -5.09 8.02
C ALA A 121 -3.34 -6.59 7.92
N ASP A 122 -3.23 -7.28 9.06
CA ASP A 122 -3.03 -8.73 9.13
C ASP A 122 -4.14 -9.50 8.40
N THR A 123 -5.39 -9.17 8.72
CA THR A 123 -6.57 -9.83 8.13
C THR A 123 -6.62 -9.60 6.63
N LEU A 124 -6.40 -8.34 6.20
CA LEU A 124 -6.43 -7.96 4.80
C LEU A 124 -5.32 -8.67 4.00
N ALA A 125 -4.10 -8.73 4.52
CA ALA A 125 -3.00 -9.42 3.87
C ALA A 125 -3.30 -10.91 3.67
N ALA A 126 -3.85 -11.58 4.69
CA ALA A 126 -4.24 -12.99 4.59
C ALA A 126 -5.38 -13.20 3.57
N ASP A 127 -6.37 -12.31 3.53
CA ASP A 127 -7.49 -12.38 2.58
C ASP A 127 -7.02 -12.18 1.14
N VAL A 128 -6.14 -11.21 0.90
CA VAL A 128 -5.54 -10.98 -0.42
C VAL A 128 -4.67 -12.16 -0.83
N ALA A 129 -3.84 -12.69 0.08
CA ALA A 129 -3.02 -13.87 -0.21
C ALA A 129 -3.88 -15.06 -0.68
N ARG A 130 -4.94 -15.39 0.07
CA ARG A 130 -5.88 -16.47 -0.29
C ARG A 130 -6.57 -16.25 -1.64
N LEU A 131 -6.97 -15.01 -1.92
CA LEU A 131 -7.56 -14.68 -3.21
C LEU A 131 -6.56 -14.90 -4.37
N LEU A 132 -5.29 -14.54 -4.16
CA LEU A 132 -4.25 -14.67 -5.19
C LEU A 132 -3.81 -16.13 -5.39
N THR A 133 -3.81 -16.96 -4.34
CA THR A 133 -3.48 -18.40 -4.45
C THR A 133 -4.64 -19.24 -4.97
N GLY A 134 -5.87 -18.70 -4.98
CA GLY A 134 -7.07 -19.42 -5.40
C GLY A 134 -7.71 -20.24 -4.27
N ASP A 135 -7.24 -20.09 -3.03
CA ASP A 135 -7.82 -20.72 -1.84
C ASP A 135 -9.05 -19.93 -1.38
N THR A 136 -10.11 -19.98 -2.18
CA THR A 136 -11.42 -19.44 -1.78
C THR A 136 -12.19 -20.56 -1.09
N THR A 137 -12.13 -20.60 0.25
CA THR A 137 -12.93 -21.50 1.09
C THR A 137 -14.41 -21.16 1.02
#